data_AF-A0A7S2DAZ9-F1
#
_entry.id   AF-A0A7S2DAZ9-F1
#
_cell.length_a   1.000
_cell.length_b   1.000
_cell.length_c   1.000
_cell.angle_alpha   90.00
_cell.angle_beta   90.00
_cell.angle_gamma   90.00
#
_symmetry.space_group_name_H-M   'P 1'
#
loop_
_entity.id
_entity.type
_entity.pdbx_description
1 polymer ?
#
loop_
_entity_poly.entity_id
_entity_poly.type
_entity_poly.pdbx_seq_one_letter_code
_entity_poly.pdbx_strand_id
1 'polypeptide(L)'
;GDAYPILHGVFGGKTGLRDDAMPPSEDVGSTSLGVIDACQGRFSLEELHGWLEQDSIVLFTGSKFYQAPPFCGSIIIPKRIAEKLRESPPPEPMNMYGKDGLGGFWSDKELPPCLESWKPLLRREDGVSNNVGLALRWEAGLAGMEALAKTPDEERMNAVDEWAGIVTDMVQSNSEQLDAWCVERSIVSVRLTREDGNGWLSMSELRDVYRFMSLDVSSAVPFATDEEKDVLATCCFVGQPVDVSETHAILRIALGSESLGNYLEDPEATLNEDDTAVKKLAAIAKNFTALKNSNI
;
A
#
# COMPACT_ATOMS: atom_id res chain seq x y z
N GLY A 1 34.21 11.39 9.87
CA GLY A 1 34.01 10.51 8.72
C GLY A 1 33.05 11.22 7.81
N ASP A 2 33.34 11.23 6.52
CA ASP A 2 32.45 11.87 5.56
C ASP A 2 31.12 11.13 5.57
N ALA A 3 30.04 11.85 5.87
CA ALA A 3 28.70 11.28 5.86
C ALA A 3 28.31 11.04 4.39
N TYR A 4 27.82 9.84 4.09
CA TYR A 4 27.27 9.51 2.77
C TYR A 4 25.75 9.72 2.81
N PRO A 5 25.20 10.74 2.13
CA PRO A 5 23.78 11.06 2.20
C PRO A 5 22.93 10.10 1.36
N ILE A 6 21.81 9.66 1.96
CA ILE A 6 20.72 8.97 1.28
C ILE A 6 19.52 9.90 1.27
N LEU A 7 19.09 10.31 0.08
CA LEU A 7 17.90 11.12 -0.12
C LEU A 7 16.72 10.20 -0.39
N HIS A 8 15.72 10.25 0.48
CA HIS A 8 14.56 9.37 0.43
C HIS A 8 13.34 10.16 -0.07
N GLY A 9 12.76 9.74 -1.19
CA GLY A 9 11.50 10.26 -1.72
C GLY A 9 10.39 9.22 -1.59
N VAL A 10 9.19 9.63 -1.20
CA VAL A 10 8.03 8.77 -1.01
C VAL A 10 7.05 8.96 -2.16
N PHE A 11 6.89 7.92 -2.97
CA PHE A 11 5.90 7.85 -4.04
C PHE A 11 4.62 7.16 -3.53
N GLY A 12 3.84 7.91 -2.76
CA GLY A 12 2.58 7.44 -2.17
C GLY A 12 2.75 6.91 -0.74
N GLY A 13 2.37 7.71 0.23
CA GLY A 13 2.31 7.35 1.64
C GLY A 13 1.06 6.54 1.99
N LYS A 14 1.02 6.01 3.21
CA LYS A 14 -0.21 5.39 3.75
C LYS A 14 -1.36 6.39 3.86
N THR A 15 -1.04 7.68 3.92
CA THR A 15 -1.96 8.83 3.99
C THR A 15 -2.35 9.38 2.61
N GLY A 16 -1.83 8.81 1.51
CA GLY A 16 -1.99 9.37 0.17
C GLY A 16 -1.04 10.52 -0.17
N LEU A 17 -0.16 10.95 0.75
CA LEU A 17 0.80 12.02 0.44
C LEU A 17 1.96 11.50 -0.42
N ARG A 18 2.43 12.33 -1.35
CA ARG A 18 3.53 12.04 -2.27
C ARG A 18 4.47 13.23 -2.34
N ASP A 19 5.78 12.98 -2.43
CA ASP A 19 6.73 14.08 -2.71
C ASP A 19 6.59 14.55 -4.16
N ASP A 20 6.65 15.86 -4.39
CA ASP A 20 6.47 16.46 -5.72
C ASP A 20 7.56 16.05 -6.71
N ALA A 21 8.77 15.81 -6.22
CA ALA A 21 9.93 15.42 -7.02
C ALA A 21 10.69 14.27 -6.34
N MET A 22 11.02 13.25 -7.13
CA MET A 22 11.78 12.10 -6.65
C MET A 22 13.30 12.37 -6.74
N PRO A 23 14.08 12.04 -5.70
CA PRO A 23 15.50 12.39 -5.66
C PRO A 23 16.35 11.53 -6.62
N PRO A 24 17.23 12.13 -7.44
CA PRO A 24 18.22 11.40 -8.22
C PRO A 24 19.37 10.89 -7.34
N SER A 25 20.20 9.99 -7.88
CA SER A 25 21.50 9.68 -7.27
C SER A 25 22.60 10.53 -7.87
N GLU A 26 23.23 11.40 -7.07
CA GLU A 26 24.29 12.30 -7.53
C GLU A 26 25.57 11.53 -7.86
N ASP A 27 26.20 11.89 -8.97
CA ASP A 27 27.40 11.24 -9.51
C ASP A 27 27.28 9.71 -9.59
N VAL A 28 26.11 9.24 -10.03
CA VAL A 28 25.82 7.80 -10.16
C VAL A 28 25.93 7.07 -8.81
N GLY A 29 25.51 7.72 -7.72
CA GLY A 29 25.64 7.16 -6.38
C GLY A 29 27.04 7.33 -5.77
N SER A 30 27.97 8.09 -6.37
CA SER A 30 29.26 8.36 -5.71
C SER A 30 29.14 9.44 -4.64
N THR A 31 28.27 10.42 -4.85
CA THR A 31 28.12 11.59 -3.96
C THR A 31 26.91 11.43 -3.03
N SER A 32 25.79 10.93 -3.55
CA SER A 32 24.58 10.64 -2.77
C SER A 32 23.76 9.55 -3.45
N LEU A 33 22.91 8.87 -2.66
CA LEU A 33 21.97 7.89 -3.19
C LEU A 33 20.55 8.42 -3.12
N GLY A 34 19.89 8.54 -4.28
CA GLY A 34 18.46 8.76 -4.37
C GLY A 34 17.72 7.44 -4.19
N VAL A 35 16.81 7.35 -3.23
CA VAL A 35 15.99 6.17 -2.95
C VAL A 35 14.53 6.57 -3.01
N ILE A 36 13.77 5.90 -3.86
CA ILE A 36 12.33 6.11 -4.04
C ILE A 36 11.59 4.97 -3.37
N ASP A 37 10.77 5.30 -2.38
CA ASP A 37 9.78 4.40 -1.82
C ASP A 37 8.54 4.39 -2.71
N ALA A 38 8.49 3.42 -3.63
CA ALA A 38 7.35 3.15 -4.50
C ALA A 38 6.55 1.93 -3.99
N CYS A 39 6.58 1.63 -2.69
CA CYS A 39 5.98 0.43 -2.12
C CYS A 39 4.45 0.38 -2.20
N GLN A 40 3.76 1.46 -2.58
CA GLN A 40 2.32 1.36 -2.88
C GLN A 40 2.07 0.64 -4.21
N GLY A 41 3.03 0.64 -5.14
CA GLY A 41 2.89 0.01 -6.45
C GLY A 41 1.92 0.73 -7.39
N ARG A 42 1.63 2.01 -7.13
CA ARG A 42 0.64 2.82 -7.86
C ARG A 42 1.29 3.79 -8.86
N PHE A 43 2.25 3.30 -9.64
CA PHE A 43 3.00 4.09 -10.62
C PHE A 43 2.85 3.52 -12.03
N SER A 44 3.05 4.37 -13.04
CA SER A 44 3.15 3.97 -14.44
C SER A 44 4.55 3.44 -14.79
N LEU A 45 4.66 2.69 -15.89
CA LEU A 45 5.98 2.28 -16.38
C LEU A 45 6.86 3.49 -16.76
N GLU A 46 6.26 4.56 -17.28
CA GLU A 46 6.96 5.81 -17.60
C GLU A 46 7.60 6.44 -16.35
N GLU A 47 6.84 6.53 -15.25
CA GLU A 47 7.36 7.03 -13.96
C GLU A 47 8.53 6.17 -13.46
N LEU A 48 8.40 4.84 -13.50
CA LEU A 48 9.50 3.93 -13.11
C LEU A 48 10.74 4.14 -13.99
N HIS A 49 10.57 4.24 -15.30
CA HIS A 49 11.68 4.47 -16.23
C HIS A 49 12.37 5.80 -15.95
N GLY A 50 11.62 6.90 -15.75
CA GLY A 50 12.17 8.20 -15.43
C GLY A 50 13.02 8.18 -14.15
N TRP A 51 12.57 7.46 -13.12
CA TRP A 51 13.35 7.28 -11.89
C TRP A 51 14.65 6.52 -12.08
N LEU A 52 14.63 5.46 -12.88
CA LEU A 52 15.82 4.67 -13.17
C LEU A 52 16.81 5.42 -14.06
N GLU A 53 16.32 6.28 -14.97
CA GLU A 53 17.15 7.14 -15.83
C GLU A 53 17.95 8.18 -15.04
N GLN A 54 17.42 8.66 -13.91
CA GLN A 54 18.14 9.53 -12.98
C GLN A 54 18.91 8.78 -11.88
N ASP A 55 19.13 7.47 -12.08
CA ASP A 55 19.80 6.55 -11.16
C ASP A 55 19.19 6.46 -9.75
N SER A 56 17.90 6.73 -9.57
CA SER A 56 17.26 6.44 -8.29
C SER A 56 17.16 4.92 -8.08
N ILE A 57 17.46 4.47 -6.86
CA ILE A 57 17.10 3.13 -6.40
C ILE A 57 15.60 3.12 -6.11
N VAL A 58 14.87 2.11 -6.57
CA VAL A 58 13.42 2.03 -6.34
C VAL A 58 13.10 0.87 -5.41
N LEU A 59 12.42 1.17 -4.31
CA LEU A 59 11.86 0.18 -3.39
C LEU A 59 10.45 -0.18 -3.85
N PHE A 60 10.17 -1.47 -3.98
CA PHE A 60 8.90 -1.97 -4.48
C PHE A 60 8.41 -3.16 -3.64
N THR A 61 7.09 -3.33 -3.52
CA THR A 61 6.49 -4.53 -2.91
C THR A 61 5.22 -4.95 -3.62
N GLY A 62 5.02 -6.26 -3.73
CA GLY A 62 3.75 -6.83 -4.21
C GLY A 62 2.64 -6.79 -3.16
N SER A 63 2.96 -6.59 -1.88
CA SER A 63 2.02 -6.83 -0.77
C SER A 63 1.07 -5.66 -0.44
N LYS A 64 0.88 -4.73 -1.39
CA LYS A 64 0.03 -3.54 -1.25
C LYS A 64 -1.00 -3.55 -2.36
N PHE A 65 -0.80 -2.77 -3.42
CA PHE A 65 -1.71 -2.75 -4.57
C PHE A 65 -1.93 -4.14 -5.15
N TYR A 66 -0.86 -4.91 -5.35
CA TYR A 66 -0.92 -6.24 -5.96
C TYR A 66 -1.35 -7.37 -5.00
N GLN A 67 -1.74 -7.04 -3.76
CA GLN A 67 -2.33 -7.97 -2.79
C GLN A 67 -1.54 -9.27 -2.50
N ALA A 68 -0.23 -9.28 -2.79
CA ALA A 68 0.64 -10.38 -2.41
C ALA A 68 0.69 -10.54 -0.87
N PRO A 69 1.04 -11.73 -0.33
CA PRO A 69 1.19 -11.86 1.11
C PRO A 69 2.33 -10.96 1.65
N PRO A 70 2.29 -10.58 2.95
CA PRO A 70 3.26 -9.66 3.55
C PRO A 70 4.71 -10.12 3.37
N PHE A 71 5.64 -9.16 3.34
CA PHE A 71 7.08 -9.39 3.11
C PHE A 71 7.40 -9.90 1.69
N CYS A 72 6.79 -9.27 0.68
CA CYS A 72 7.00 -9.49 -0.76
C CYS A 72 7.73 -8.29 -1.40
N GLY A 73 8.87 -7.90 -0.82
CA GLY A 73 9.64 -6.73 -1.23
C GLY A 73 10.71 -7.03 -2.28
N SER A 74 11.07 -6.01 -3.05
CA SER A 74 12.20 -6.01 -3.98
C SER A 74 12.84 -4.62 -4.08
N ILE A 75 14.04 -4.59 -4.63
CA ILE A 75 14.78 -3.37 -4.94
C ILE A 75 15.11 -3.41 -6.43
N ILE A 76 14.80 -2.33 -7.14
CA ILE A 76 15.17 -2.16 -8.54
C ILE A 76 16.40 -1.27 -8.58
N ILE A 77 17.47 -1.78 -9.19
CA ILE A 77 18.76 -1.10 -9.28
C ILE A 77 18.91 -0.51 -10.68
N PRO A 78 19.18 0.79 -10.82
CA PRO A 78 19.35 1.44 -12.11
C PRO A 78 20.65 0.99 -12.77
N LYS A 79 20.66 1.02 -14.11
CA LYS A 79 21.69 0.39 -14.93
C LYS A 79 23.11 0.84 -14.56
N ARG A 80 23.35 2.13 -14.41
CA ARG A 80 24.71 2.66 -14.17
C ARG A 80 25.23 2.31 -12.77
N ILE A 81 24.34 2.29 -11.77
CA ILE A 81 24.69 1.78 -10.43
C ILE A 81 24.97 0.28 -10.48
N ALA A 82 24.18 -0.49 -11.22
CA ALA A 82 24.39 -1.93 -11.40
C ALA A 82 25.75 -2.24 -12.08
N GLU A 83 26.20 -1.40 -13.02
CA GLU A 83 27.53 -1.50 -13.64
C GLU A 83 28.64 -1.27 -12.60
N LYS A 84 28.54 -0.20 -11.78
CA LYS A 84 29.50 0.07 -10.70
C LYS A 84 29.56 -1.06 -9.67
N LEU A 85 28.42 -1.61 -9.27
CA LEU A 85 28.33 -2.72 -8.32
C LEU A 85 29.02 -3.98 -8.84
N ARG A 86 28.93 -4.25 -10.14
CA ARG A 86 29.59 -5.41 -10.77
C ARG A 86 31.11 -5.32 -10.69
N GLU A 87 31.65 -4.11 -10.74
CA GLU A 87 33.09 -3.82 -10.66
C GLU A 87 33.60 -3.69 -9.22
N SER A 88 32.68 -3.66 -8.24
CA SER A 88 33.00 -3.46 -6.83
C SER A 88 33.09 -4.79 -6.07
N PRO A 89 34.08 -4.95 -5.17
CA PRO A 89 34.06 -6.07 -4.23
C PRO A 89 32.92 -5.91 -3.21
N PRO A 90 32.47 -7.00 -2.58
CA PRO A 90 31.56 -6.91 -1.44
C PRO A 90 32.14 -6.02 -0.33
N PRO A 91 31.34 -5.11 0.27
CA PRO A 91 31.81 -4.27 1.36
C PRO A 91 32.16 -5.08 2.61
N GLU A 92 33.16 -4.60 3.35
CA GLU A 92 33.49 -5.03 4.71
C GLU A 92 32.52 -4.41 5.74
N PRO A 93 32.36 -5.01 6.94
CA PRO A 93 33.03 -6.21 7.43
C PRO A 93 32.35 -7.52 6.98
N MET A 94 33.14 -8.54 6.63
CA MET A 94 32.62 -9.83 6.13
C MET A 94 31.63 -10.55 7.07
N ASN A 95 31.65 -10.27 8.38
CA ASN A 95 30.68 -10.85 9.30
C ASN A 95 29.23 -10.37 9.06
N MET A 96 29.03 -9.25 8.34
CA MET A 96 27.70 -8.75 8.00
C MET A 96 26.90 -9.69 7.09
N TYR A 97 27.56 -10.58 6.36
CA TYR A 97 26.90 -11.58 5.50
C TYR A 97 26.47 -12.84 6.26
N GLY A 98 26.86 -12.98 7.52
CA GLY A 98 26.48 -14.12 8.36
C GLY A 98 24.99 -14.16 8.70
N LYS A 99 24.58 -15.23 9.40
CA LYS A 99 23.18 -15.49 9.80
C LYS A 99 22.56 -14.37 10.63
N ASP A 100 23.34 -13.71 11.48
CA ASP A 100 22.86 -12.61 12.32
C ASP A 100 22.86 -11.25 11.59
N GLY A 101 23.31 -11.23 10.33
CA GLY A 101 23.29 -10.06 9.44
C GLY A 101 22.41 -10.31 8.21
N LEU A 102 22.92 -9.94 7.02
CA LEU A 102 22.20 -10.07 5.75
C LEU A 102 21.78 -11.52 5.44
N GLY A 103 22.60 -12.51 5.82
CA GLY A 103 22.31 -13.93 5.62
C GLY A 103 21.09 -14.44 6.40
N GLY A 104 20.62 -13.68 7.39
CA GLY A 104 19.37 -13.94 8.11
C GLY A 104 18.11 -13.59 7.31
N PHE A 105 18.21 -12.66 6.34
CA PHE A 105 17.08 -12.16 5.56
C PHE A 105 17.00 -12.77 4.16
N TRP A 106 18.14 -12.95 3.50
CA TRP A 106 18.23 -13.49 2.14
C TRP A 106 19.46 -14.38 1.94
N SER A 107 19.50 -15.04 0.79
CA SER A 107 20.52 -15.95 0.30
C SER A 107 21.12 -15.45 -1.02
N ASP A 108 22.00 -16.24 -1.64
CA ASP A 108 22.53 -15.97 -2.97
C ASP A 108 21.47 -15.96 -4.08
N LYS A 109 20.29 -16.54 -3.84
CA LYS A 109 19.22 -16.68 -4.83
C LYS A 109 18.43 -15.40 -5.07
N GLU A 110 18.37 -14.53 -4.08
CA GLU A 110 17.67 -13.24 -4.19
C GLU A 110 18.55 -12.14 -4.80
N LEU A 111 19.85 -12.40 -4.99
CA LEU A 111 20.78 -11.40 -5.50
C LEU A 111 20.77 -11.29 -7.03
N PRO A 112 20.65 -10.05 -7.58
CA PRO A 112 20.72 -9.82 -9.01
C PRO A 112 22.14 -10.08 -9.57
N PRO A 113 22.28 -10.24 -10.90
CA PRO A 113 23.59 -10.46 -11.54
C PRO A 113 24.64 -9.37 -11.30
N CYS A 114 24.25 -8.14 -10.97
CA CYS A 114 25.20 -7.09 -10.62
C CYS A 114 25.86 -7.27 -9.25
N LEU A 115 25.37 -8.20 -8.42
CA LEU A 115 25.93 -8.56 -7.11
C LEU A 115 26.54 -9.97 -7.10
N GLU A 116 27.02 -10.45 -8.25
CA GLU A 116 27.58 -11.80 -8.38
C GLU A 116 28.73 -12.06 -7.40
N SER A 117 29.59 -11.07 -7.14
CA SER A 117 30.69 -11.18 -6.18
C SER A 117 30.24 -11.37 -4.73
N TRP A 118 28.99 -11.01 -4.39
CA TRP A 118 28.42 -11.14 -3.06
C TRP A 118 27.81 -12.52 -2.82
N LYS A 119 27.37 -13.20 -3.89
CA LYS A 119 26.67 -14.50 -3.83
C LYS A 119 27.42 -15.56 -3.02
N PRO A 120 28.75 -15.75 -3.15
CA PRO A 120 29.46 -16.75 -2.34
C PRO A 120 29.35 -16.51 -0.83
N LEU A 121 29.16 -15.26 -0.40
CA LEU A 121 29.11 -14.87 1.01
C LEU A 121 27.74 -15.12 1.65
N LEU A 122 26.70 -15.21 0.83
CA LEU A 122 25.30 -15.42 1.24
C LEU A 122 24.77 -16.80 0.85
N ARG A 123 25.63 -17.65 0.27
CA ARG A 123 25.29 -19.03 -0.06
C ARG A 123 25.15 -19.85 1.20
N ARG A 124 24.02 -20.54 1.34
CA ARG A 124 23.76 -21.43 2.49
C ARG A 124 24.33 -22.82 2.22
N GLU A 125 25.13 -23.34 3.14
CA GLU A 125 25.85 -24.63 2.99
C GLU A 125 24.92 -25.84 2.90
N ASP A 126 23.73 -25.75 3.50
CA ASP A 126 22.77 -26.86 3.56
C ASP A 126 21.96 -27.07 2.27
N GLY A 127 22.04 -26.16 1.28
CA GLY A 127 21.40 -26.24 -0.04
C GLY A 127 19.85 -26.29 -0.05
N VAL A 128 19.22 -26.48 1.11
CA VAL A 128 17.77 -26.70 1.30
C VAL A 128 17.08 -25.42 1.78
N SER A 129 17.81 -24.50 2.41
CA SER A 129 17.24 -23.32 3.07
C SER A 129 17.09 -22.08 2.16
N ASN A 130 16.63 -22.24 0.92
CA ASN A 130 16.29 -21.06 0.08
C ASN A 130 15.07 -20.32 0.67
N ASN A 131 14.89 -19.03 0.34
CA ASN A 131 13.71 -18.27 0.78
C ASN A 131 12.47 -18.63 -0.05
N VAL A 132 12.06 -19.90 -0.01
CA VAL A 132 10.87 -20.42 -0.73
C VAL A 132 9.62 -19.62 -0.35
N GLY A 133 9.52 -19.19 0.90
CA GLY A 133 8.45 -18.31 1.35
C GLY A 133 8.38 -17.00 0.56
N LEU A 134 9.51 -16.35 0.31
CA LEU A 134 9.56 -15.14 -0.53
C LEU A 134 9.16 -15.45 -1.99
N ALA A 135 9.64 -16.55 -2.56
CA ALA A 135 9.26 -16.96 -3.92
C ALA A 135 7.74 -17.15 -4.04
N LEU A 136 7.11 -17.90 -3.11
CA LEU A 136 5.65 -18.11 -3.12
C LEU A 136 4.85 -16.82 -2.96
N ARG A 137 5.36 -15.84 -2.20
CA ARG A 137 4.71 -14.53 -2.10
C ARG A 137 4.78 -13.77 -3.42
N TRP A 138 5.92 -13.86 -4.12
CA TRP A 138 6.07 -13.28 -5.44
C TRP A 138 5.17 -13.94 -6.47
N GLU A 139 5.04 -15.26 -6.47
CA GLU A 139 4.07 -15.97 -7.33
C GLU A 139 2.63 -15.45 -7.13
N ALA A 140 2.22 -15.24 -5.87
CA ALA A 140 0.91 -14.67 -5.58
C ALA A 140 0.78 -13.21 -6.08
N GLY A 141 1.82 -12.39 -5.94
CA GLY A 141 1.83 -11.01 -6.46
C GLY A 141 1.85 -10.94 -7.98
N LEU A 142 2.56 -11.85 -8.64
CA LEU A 142 2.65 -11.93 -10.10
C LEU A 142 1.28 -12.20 -10.73
N ALA A 143 0.42 -13.01 -10.10
CA ALA A 143 -0.93 -13.24 -10.60
C ALA A 143 -1.72 -11.93 -10.79
N GLY A 144 -1.66 -11.01 -9.82
CA GLY A 144 -2.30 -9.69 -9.91
C GLY A 144 -1.61 -8.76 -10.92
N MET A 145 -0.28 -8.80 -11.00
CA MET A 145 0.49 -8.02 -11.98
C MET A 145 0.19 -8.46 -13.42
N GLU A 146 0.18 -9.75 -13.69
CA GLU A 146 -0.06 -10.34 -15.02
C GLU A 146 -1.51 -10.16 -15.48
N ALA A 147 -2.47 -10.20 -14.55
CA ALA A 147 -3.86 -9.89 -14.84
C ALA A 147 -4.00 -8.46 -15.39
N LEU A 148 -3.39 -7.48 -14.70
CA LEU A 148 -3.42 -6.08 -15.10
C LEU A 148 -2.50 -5.75 -16.30
N ALA A 149 -1.43 -6.50 -16.51
CA ALA A 149 -0.48 -6.26 -17.61
C ALA A 149 -1.12 -6.41 -19.00
N LYS A 150 -2.28 -7.05 -19.09
CA LYS A 150 -3.06 -7.18 -20.33
C LYS A 150 -3.77 -5.88 -20.72
N THR A 151 -4.03 -5.00 -19.76
CA THR A 151 -4.70 -3.72 -19.96
C THR A 151 -3.65 -2.61 -20.06
N PRO A 152 -3.67 -1.73 -21.08
CA PRO A 152 -2.72 -0.62 -21.21
C PRO A 152 -2.70 0.33 -20.00
N ASP A 153 -1.54 0.95 -19.71
CA ASP A 153 -1.36 1.87 -18.57
C ASP A 153 -2.39 3.02 -18.58
N GLU A 154 -2.63 3.63 -19.74
CA GLU A 154 -3.60 4.73 -19.90
C GLU A 154 -5.02 4.31 -19.51
N GLU A 155 -5.45 3.12 -19.93
CA GLU A 155 -6.78 2.59 -19.60
C GLU A 155 -6.90 2.29 -18.10
N ARG A 156 -5.86 1.70 -17.48
CA ARG A 156 -5.83 1.46 -16.03
C ARG A 156 -5.85 2.78 -15.24
N MET A 157 -5.15 3.80 -15.71
CA MET A 157 -5.10 5.12 -15.06
C MET A 157 -6.46 5.82 -15.16
N ASN A 158 -7.09 5.83 -16.33
CA ASN A 158 -8.42 6.40 -16.50
C ASN A 158 -9.45 5.70 -15.59
N ALA A 159 -9.41 4.37 -15.51
CA ALA A 159 -10.30 3.61 -14.63
C ALA A 159 -10.07 3.93 -13.15
N VAL A 160 -8.80 4.10 -12.73
CA VAL A 160 -8.46 4.53 -11.37
C VAL A 160 -9.01 5.92 -11.06
N ASP A 161 -8.86 6.87 -11.98
CA ASP A 161 -9.31 8.25 -11.80
C ASP A 161 -10.85 8.34 -11.77
N GLU A 162 -11.53 7.60 -12.64
CA GLU A 162 -12.99 7.48 -12.68
C GLU A 162 -13.53 6.87 -11.38
N TRP A 163 -12.99 5.72 -10.97
CA TRP A 163 -13.34 5.06 -9.71
C TRP A 163 -13.13 5.99 -8.51
N ALA A 164 -11.98 6.68 -8.45
CA ALA A 164 -11.65 7.56 -7.33
C ALA A 164 -12.62 8.74 -7.25
N GLY A 165 -13.02 9.32 -8.40
CA GLY A 165 -14.04 10.35 -8.47
C GLY A 165 -15.39 9.87 -7.94
N ILE A 166 -15.86 8.73 -8.43
CA ILE A 166 -17.17 8.18 -8.04
C ILE A 166 -17.21 7.82 -6.55
N VAL A 167 -16.19 7.14 -6.02
CA VAL A 167 -16.14 6.79 -4.59
C VAL A 167 -16.03 8.04 -3.72
N THR A 168 -15.33 9.08 -4.19
CA THR A 168 -15.31 10.38 -3.50
C THR A 168 -16.70 11.00 -3.42
N ASP A 169 -17.47 10.97 -4.53
CA ASP A 169 -18.85 11.47 -4.56
C ASP A 169 -19.78 10.64 -3.65
N MET A 170 -19.58 9.32 -3.54
CA MET A 170 -20.30 8.46 -2.59
C MET A 170 -20.04 8.88 -1.14
N VAL A 171 -18.77 9.14 -0.80
CA VAL A 171 -18.37 9.61 0.54
C VAL A 171 -19.00 10.98 0.82
N GLN A 172 -18.94 11.91 -0.14
CA GLN A 172 -19.51 13.26 -0.01
C GLN A 172 -21.04 13.25 0.06
N SER A 173 -21.71 12.28 -0.55
CA SER A 173 -23.16 12.08 -0.40
C SER A 173 -23.57 11.71 1.03
N ASN A 174 -22.61 11.31 1.87
CA ASN A 174 -22.77 11.02 3.30
C ASN A 174 -22.01 12.05 4.18
N SER A 175 -21.93 13.32 3.74
CA SER A 175 -21.10 14.36 4.36
C SER A 175 -21.42 14.70 5.82
N GLU A 176 -22.58 14.31 6.33
CA GLU A 176 -22.92 14.48 7.75
C GLU A 176 -22.02 13.61 8.64
N GLN A 177 -21.63 12.43 8.16
CA GLN A 177 -20.83 11.46 8.92
C GLN A 177 -19.42 11.30 8.36
N LEU A 178 -19.22 11.52 7.06
CA LEU A 178 -17.97 11.21 6.38
C LEU A 178 -17.37 12.44 5.69
N ASP A 179 -16.06 12.43 5.54
CA ASP A 179 -15.33 13.44 4.78
C ASP A 179 -14.21 12.77 3.97
N ALA A 180 -14.19 13.01 2.66
CA ALA A 180 -13.13 12.58 1.76
C ALA A 180 -11.92 13.51 1.94
N TRP A 181 -11.07 13.21 2.92
CA TRP A 181 -9.98 14.07 3.36
C TRP A 181 -8.85 14.21 2.33
N CYS A 182 -8.48 13.10 1.69
CA CYS A 182 -7.44 13.07 0.67
C CYS A 182 -7.70 11.92 -0.29
N VAL A 183 -7.57 12.20 -1.57
CA VAL A 183 -7.65 11.20 -2.64
C VAL A 183 -6.29 11.18 -3.31
N GLU A 184 -5.66 10.01 -3.34
CA GLU A 184 -4.40 9.80 -4.04
C GLU A 184 -4.53 8.55 -4.90
N ARG A 185 -4.69 8.77 -6.21
CA ARG A 185 -4.94 7.73 -7.20
C ARG A 185 -6.05 6.81 -6.70
N SER A 186 -5.73 5.56 -6.49
CA SER A 186 -6.71 4.52 -6.14
C SER A 186 -6.85 4.30 -4.62
N ILE A 187 -6.67 5.37 -3.84
CA ILE A 187 -6.90 5.41 -2.39
C ILE A 187 -7.74 6.66 -2.04
N VAL A 188 -8.92 6.44 -1.49
CA VAL A 188 -9.78 7.48 -0.91
C VAL A 188 -9.66 7.42 0.61
N SER A 189 -9.04 8.43 1.22
CA SER A 189 -8.87 8.56 2.66
C SER A 189 -10.07 9.27 3.27
N VAL A 190 -10.72 8.64 4.25
CA VAL A 190 -11.99 9.08 4.82
C VAL A 190 -11.83 9.39 6.30
N ARG A 191 -12.27 10.57 6.72
CA ARG A 191 -12.49 10.93 8.13
C ARG A 191 -13.94 10.65 8.50
N LEU A 192 -14.16 10.26 9.75
CA LEU A 192 -15.49 9.98 10.30
C LEU A 192 -15.77 10.99 11.42
N THR A 193 -16.90 11.69 11.32
CA THR A 193 -17.37 12.64 12.33
C THR A 193 -17.81 11.89 13.59
N ARG A 194 -17.61 12.49 14.76
CA ARG A 194 -18.23 12.01 16.00
C ARG A 194 -19.74 12.23 15.99
N GLU A 195 -20.49 11.37 16.69
CA GLU A 195 -21.95 11.49 16.80
C GLU A 195 -22.42 12.85 17.35
N ASP A 196 -21.63 13.48 18.21
CA ASP A 196 -21.93 14.79 18.79
C ASP A 196 -21.61 15.97 17.84
N GLY A 197 -21.08 15.68 16.65
CA GLY A 197 -20.66 16.64 15.64
C GLY A 197 -19.35 17.38 15.98
N ASN A 198 -18.73 17.10 17.12
CA ASN A 198 -17.55 17.84 17.58
C ASN A 198 -16.25 17.14 17.18
N GLY A 199 -15.92 17.28 15.89
CA GLY A 199 -14.65 16.82 15.32
C GLY A 199 -14.68 15.36 14.88
N TRP A 200 -13.49 14.78 14.77
CA TRP A 200 -13.26 13.51 14.10
C TRP A 200 -13.02 12.37 15.10
N LEU A 201 -13.34 11.15 14.68
CA LEU A 201 -12.96 9.95 15.42
C LEU A 201 -11.43 9.85 15.50
N SER A 202 -10.97 9.52 16.70
CA SER A 202 -9.56 9.28 17.03
C SER A 202 -9.07 7.94 16.49
N MET A 203 -7.76 7.73 16.50
CA MET A 203 -7.13 6.46 16.11
C MET A 203 -7.68 5.25 16.89
N SER A 204 -7.98 5.40 18.19
CA SER A 204 -8.60 4.32 18.97
C SER A 204 -10.03 4.02 18.52
N GLU A 205 -10.82 5.05 18.24
CA GLU A 205 -12.21 4.90 17.79
C GLU A 205 -12.27 4.28 16.40
N LEU A 206 -11.37 4.68 15.49
CA LEU A 206 -11.29 4.08 14.15
C LEU A 206 -10.84 2.61 14.16
N ARG A 207 -10.12 2.15 15.18
CA ARG A 207 -9.86 0.70 15.35
C ARG A 207 -11.14 -0.07 15.66
N ASP A 208 -12.07 0.53 16.40
CA ASP A 208 -13.39 -0.06 16.61
C ASP A 208 -14.20 -0.06 15.31
N VAL A 209 -14.24 1.06 14.58
CA VAL A 209 -14.91 1.14 13.27
C VAL A 209 -14.35 0.08 12.31
N TYR A 210 -13.02 -0.01 12.19
CA TYR A 210 -12.36 -1.01 11.35
C TYR A 210 -12.79 -2.44 11.69
N ARG A 211 -12.95 -2.75 12.99
CA ARG A 211 -13.46 -4.04 13.43
C ARG A 211 -14.93 -4.22 13.08
N PHE A 212 -15.78 -3.23 13.35
CA PHE A 212 -17.21 -3.27 13.02
C PHE A 212 -17.48 -3.43 11.52
N MET A 213 -16.64 -2.87 10.65
CA MET A 213 -16.73 -3.08 9.21
C MET A 213 -16.70 -4.57 8.84
N SER A 214 -15.91 -5.37 9.55
CA SER A 214 -15.76 -6.82 9.32
C SER A 214 -16.82 -7.71 9.99
N LEU A 215 -17.82 -7.14 10.67
CA LEU A 215 -18.83 -7.87 11.45
C LEU A 215 -20.25 -7.53 11.02
N ASP A 216 -21.20 -8.44 11.25
CA ASP A 216 -22.62 -8.08 11.32
C ASP A 216 -22.87 -7.39 12.67
N VAL A 217 -23.19 -6.10 12.62
CA VAL A 217 -23.47 -5.29 13.80
C VAL A 217 -24.91 -4.75 13.81
N SER A 218 -25.77 -5.24 12.92
CA SER A 218 -27.15 -4.76 12.74
C SER A 218 -27.99 -4.89 14.02
N SER A 219 -27.77 -5.95 14.80
CA SER A 219 -28.50 -6.20 16.06
C SER A 219 -28.15 -5.23 17.20
N ALA A 220 -27.00 -4.56 17.13
CA ALA A 220 -26.56 -3.61 18.15
C ALA A 220 -27.24 -2.24 18.06
N VAL A 221 -27.94 -1.97 16.96
CA VAL A 221 -28.54 -0.67 16.66
C VAL A 221 -30.06 -0.80 16.46
N PRO A 222 -30.83 -1.09 17.53
CA PRO A 222 -32.25 -1.45 17.41
C PRO A 222 -33.11 -0.38 16.75
N PHE A 223 -32.72 0.90 16.89
CA PHE A 223 -33.42 2.06 16.35
C PHE A 223 -33.01 2.47 14.93
N ALA A 224 -32.03 1.78 14.33
CA ALA A 224 -31.69 2.00 12.93
C ALA A 224 -32.84 1.57 12.01
N THR A 225 -32.94 2.23 10.86
CA THR A 225 -33.88 1.87 9.79
C THR A 225 -33.56 0.48 9.24
N ASP A 226 -34.53 -0.14 8.55
CA ASP A 226 -34.31 -1.47 7.96
C ASP A 226 -33.18 -1.44 6.91
N GLU A 227 -33.11 -0.38 6.10
CA GLU A 227 -32.03 -0.17 5.12
C GLU A 227 -30.65 -0.03 5.81
N GLU A 228 -30.56 0.74 6.89
CA GLU A 228 -29.31 0.83 7.67
C GLU A 228 -28.93 -0.51 8.29
N LYS A 229 -29.90 -1.31 8.74
CA LYS A 229 -29.64 -2.65 9.30
C LYS A 229 -29.08 -3.60 8.26
N ASP A 230 -29.61 -3.58 7.04
CA ASP A 230 -29.13 -4.42 5.94
C ASP A 230 -27.65 -4.10 5.62
N VAL A 231 -27.31 -2.80 5.56
CA VAL A 231 -25.93 -2.36 5.37
C VAL A 231 -25.03 -2.74 6.54
N LEU A 232 -25.49 -2.56 7.79
CA LEU A 232 -24.72 -2.90 8.99
C LEU A 232 -24.52 -4.41 9.18
N ALA A 233 -25.35 -5.24 8.57
CA ALA A 233 -25.20 -6.69 8.54
C ALA A 233 -24.13 -7.17 7.53
N THR A 234 -23.79 -6.35 6.54
CA THR A 234 -22.90 -6.73 5.44
C THR A 234 -21.44 -6.62 5.83
N CYS A 235 -20.65 -7.69 5.72
CA CYS A 235 -19.20 -7.63 5.96
C CYS A 235 -18.51 -6.81 4.87
N CYS A 236 -17.77 -5.78 5.25
CA CYS A 236 -17.04 -4.90 4.34
C CYS A 236 -15.58 -4.78 4.79
N PHE A 237 -14.65 -4.73 3.85
CA PHE A 237 -13.23 -4.58 4.14
C PHE A 237 -12.71 -3.22 3.68
N VAL A 238 -11.98 -2.55 4.56
CA VAL A 238 -11.34 -1.26 4.29
C VAL A 238 -9.88 -1.33 4.71
N GLY A 239 -9.07 -0.36 4.29
CA GLY A 239 -7.71 -0.18 4.77
C GLY A 239 -7.68 0.15 6.26
N GLN A 240 -6.69 -0.39 6.96
CA GLN A 240 -6.49 -0.16 8.40
C GLN A 240 -6.43 1.34 8.74
N PRO A 241 -6.82 1.74 9.97
CA PRO A 241 -6.70 3.11 10.41
C PRO A 241 -5.26 3.63 10.33
N VAL A 242 -5.09 4.90 10.00
CA VAL A 242 -3.80 5.59 9.99
C VAL A 242 -3.91 6.87 10.81
N ASP A 243 -2.95 7.06 11.70
CA ASP A 243 -2.82 8.29 12.46
C ASP A 243 -2.18 9.36 11.57
N VAL A 244 -2.82 10.52 11.47
CA VAL A 244 -2.39 11.63 10.60
C VAL A 244 -1.94 12.81 11.43
N SER A 245 -2.68 13.15 12.48
CA SER A 245 -2.37 14.23 13.40
C SER A 245 -3.06 14.01 14.74
N GLU A 246 -2.72 14.83 15.74
CA GLU A 246 -3.41 14.84 17.04
C GLU A 246 -4.92 15.10 16.95
N THR A 247 -5.39 15.69 15.84
CA THR A 247 -6.79 16.09 15.66
C THR A 247 -7.66 15.05 14.94
N HIS A 248 -7.05 14.11 14.22
CA HIS A 248 -7.79 13.13 13.43
C HIS A 248 -6.93 11.96 12.98
N ALA A 249 -7.59 10.82 12.80
CA ALA A 249 -7.11 9.68 12.05
C ALA A 249 -8.00 9.44 10.83
N ILE A 250 -7.57 8.58 9.92
CA ILE A 250 -8.30 8.25 8.68
C ILE A 250 -8.48 6.73 8.51
N LEU A 251 -9.57 6.35 7.85
CA LEU A 251 -9.74 5.06 7.19
C LEU A 251 -9.53 5.22 5.69
N ARG A 252 -9.37 4.11 4.95
CA ARG A 252 -9.05 4.15 3.53
C ARG A 252 -9.90 3.16 2.75
N ILE A 253 -10.58 3.63 1.73
CA ILE A 253 -11.15 2.78 0.68
C ILE A 253 -10.10 2.73 -0.42
N ALA A 254 -9.68 1.54 -0.82
CA ALA A 254 -8.53 1.38 -1.70
C ALA A 254 -8.82 0.34 -2.78
N LEU A 255 -8.63 0.75 -4.03
CA LEU A 255 -8.70 -0.15 -5.17
C LEU A 255 -7.38 -0.94 -5.26
N GLY A 256 -7.46 -2.24 -4.96
CA GLY A 256 -6.40 -3.23 -5.17
C GLY A 256 -6.30 -3.64 -6.64
N SER A 257 -5.32 -4.48 -6.99
CA SER A 257 -5.17 -4.97 -8.36
C SER A 257 -6.32 -5.86 -8.79
N GLU A 258 -6.83 -6.68 -7.87
CA GLU A 258 -8.00 -7.54 -8.12
C GLU A 258 -9.25 -6.68 -8.33
N SER A 259 -9.53 -5.75 -7.42
CA SER A 259 -10.68 -4.85 -7.53
C SER A 259 -10.60 -3.96 -8.77
N LEU A 260 -9.41 -3.53 -9.20
CA LEU A 260 -9.25 -2.81 -10.46
C LEU A 260 -9.55 -3.71 -11.66
N GLY A 261 -9.10 -4.97 -11.64
CA GLY A 261 -9.47 -5.96 -12.65
C GLY A 261 -10.98 -6.14 -12.75
N ASN A 262 -11.64 -6.32 -11.60
CA ASN A 262 -13.10 -6.44 -11.53
C ASN A 262 -13.80 -5.17 -12.01
N TYR A 263 -13.29 -3.98 -11.66
CA TYR A 263 -13.84 -2.70 -12.12
C TYR A 263 -13.75 -2.56 -13.64
N LEU A 264 -12.64 -2.99 -14.25
CA LEU A 264 -12.47 -2.96 -15.72
C LEU A 264 -13.42 -3.93 -16.43
N GLU A 265 -13.81 -5.03 -15.78
CA GLU A 265 -14.74 -6.02 -16.33
C GLU A 265 -16.21 -5.67 -16.08
N ASP A 266 -16.55 -5.26 -14.86
CA ASP A 266 -17.88 -4.90 -14.38
C ASP A 266 -17.80 -3.73 -13.37
N PRO A 267 -17.81 -2.48 -13.87
CA PRO A 267 -17.78 -1.29 -13.01
C PRO A 267 -18.97 -1.23 -12.05
N GLU A 268 -20.16 -1.66 -12.49
CA GLU A 268 -21.40 -1.55 -11.69
C GLU A 268 -21.32 -2.44 -10.46
N ALA A 269 -20.89 -3.69 -10.61
CA ALA A 269 -20.71 -4.60 -9.48
C ALA A 269 -19.70 -4.06 -8.47
N THR A 270 -18.54 -3.58 -8.94
CA THR A 270 -17.48 -3.07 -8.08
C THR A 270 -17.94 -1.82 -7.32
N LEU A 271 -18.59 -0.87 -8.01
CA LEU A 271 -19.10 0.35 -7.39
C LEU A 271 -20.23 0.08 -6.39
N ASN A 272 -21.05 -0.95 -6.59
CA ASN A 272 -22.07 -1.36 -5.62
C ASN A 272 -21.44 -1.88 -4.31
N GLU A 273 -20.33 -2.61 -4.39
CA GLU A 273 -19.57 -3.04 -3.20
C GLU A 273 -18.98 -1.82 -2.47
N ASP A 274 -18.39 -0.87 -3.20
CA ASP A 274 -17.83 0.35 -2.63
C ASP A 274 -18.90 1.24 -1.97
N ASP A 275 -20.06 1.44 -2.62
CA ASP A 275 -21.20 2.19 -2.06
C ASP A 275 -21.71 1.54 -0.77
N THR A 276 -21.79 0.20 -0.74
CA THR A 276 -22.16 -0.55 0.46
C THR A 276 -21.17 -0.30 1.60
N ALA A 277 -19.87 -0.32 1.31
CA ALA A 277 -18.84 -0.03 2.31
C ALA A 277 -18.91 1.42 2.82
N VAL A 278 -19.15 2.40 1.94
CA VAL A 278 -19.32 3.81 2.30
C VAL A 278 -20.55 4.00 3.19
N LYS A 279 -21.71 3.45 2.79
CA LYS A 279 -22.93 3.50 3.60
C LYS A 279 -22.73 2.83 4.96
N LYS A 280 -21.98 1.74 5.03
CA LYS A 280 -21.66 1.08 6.30
C LYS A 280 -20.80 1.95 7.20
N LEU A 281 -19.79 2.64 6.66
CA LEU A 281 -19.00 3.60 7.42
C LEU A 281 -19.88 4.72 8.00
N ALA A 282 -20.78 5.29 7.18
CA ALA A 282 -21.70 6.34 7.62
C ALA A 282 -22.65 5.84 8.73
N ALA A 283 -23.24 4.65 8.55
CA ALA A 283 -24.13 4.04 9.53
C ALA A 283 -23.41 3.71 10.85
N ILE A 284 -22.16 3.23 10.79
CA ILE A 284 -21.34 3.01 11.98
C ILE A 284 -21.02 4.32 12.68
N ALA A 285 -20.62 5.37 11.96
CA ALA A 285 -20.31 6.68 12.54
C ALA A 285 -21.54 7.28 13.26
N LYS A 286 -22.72 7.17 12.64
CA LYS A 286 -24.00 7.64 13.19
C LYS A 286 -24.43 6.90 14.46
N ASN A 287 -24.02 5.64 14.62
CA ASN A 287 -24.42 4.76 15.74
C ASN A 287 -23.22 4.27 16.57
N PHE A 288 -22.09 4.95 16.49
CA PHE A 288 -20.84 4.59 17.14
C PHE A 288 -20.97 4.34 18.65
N THR A 289 -21.70 5.17 19.40
CA THR A 289 -21.87 5.01 20.85
C THR A 289 -22.66 3.75 21.18
N ALA A 290 -23.73 3.48 20.42
CA ALA A 290 -24.53 2.26 20.60
C ALA A 290 -23.68 1.01 20.32
N LEU A 291 -22.92 1.04 19.21
CA LEU A 291 -22.01 -0.04 18.83
C LEU A 291 -20.91 -0.25 19.89
N LYS A 292 -20.29 0.82 20.37
CA LYS A 292 -19.23 0.75 21.39
C LYS A 292 -19.72 0.15 22.70
N ASN A 293 -20.97 0.41 23.08
CA ASN A 293 -21.59 -0.11 24.30
C ASN A 293 -22.14 -1.54 24.15
N SER A 294 -22.23 -2.08 22.93
CA SER A 294 -22.84 -3.37 22.64
C SER A 294 -21.97 -4.59 23.03
N ASN A 295 -20.71 -4.38 23.43
CA ASN A 295 -19.71 -5.43 23.71
C ASN A 295 -19.49 -6.45 22.57
N ILE A 296 -19.95 -6.15 21.36
CA ILE A 296 -19.62 -6.90 20.13
C ILE A 296 -18.19 -6.61 19.76
#